data_AF-A0A529MKS3-F1
#
_entry.id   AF-A0A529MKS3-F1
#
_cell.length_a   1.000
_cell.length_b   1.000
_cell.length_c   1.000
_cell.angle_alpha   90.00
_cell.angle_beta   90.00
_cell.angle_gamma   90.00
#
_symmetry.space_group_name_H-M   'P 1'
#
loop_
_entity.id
_entity.type
_entity.pdbx_description
1 polymer ?
#
loop_
_entity_poly.entity_id
_entity_poly.type
_entity_poly.pdbx_seq_one_letter_code
_entity_poly.pdbx_strand_id
1 'polypeptide(L)' 'TLAVVADAAYQAGVMLRVSGNTVILSPPLVISAADVAKIGEALDAGLSAAA' A
#
# COMPACT_ATOMS: atom_id res chain seq x y z
N THR A 1 -2.62 5.08 12.26
CA THR A 1 -2.30 6.34 11.51
C THR A 1 -1.83 5.98 10.11
N LEU A 2 -1.84 6.89 9.13
CA LEU A 2 -1.37 6.55 7.77
C LEU A 2 0.12 6.19 7.69
N ALA A 3 0.93 6.61 8.66
CA ALA A 3 2.29 6.11 8.82
C ALA A 3 2.30 4.59 9.09
N VAL A 4 1.43 4.10 9.98
CA VAL A 4 1.27 2.65 10.25
C VAL A 4 0.82 1.90 9.00
N VAL A 5 -0.10 2.48 8.21
CA VAL A 5 -0.53 1.88 6.94
C VAL A 5 0.64 1.75 5.97
N ALA A 6 1.45 2.81 5.83
CA ALA A 6 2.61 2.80 4.95
C ALA A 6 3.68 1.81 5.41
N ASP A 7 3.96 1.74 6.71
CA ASP A 7 4.94 0.82 7.29
C ASP A 7 4.51 -0.64 7.11
N ALA A 8 3.25 -0.97 7.43
CA ALA A 8 2.72 -2.32 7.28
C ALA A 8 2.66 -2.76 5.80
N ALA A 9 2.25 -1.88 4.90
CA ALA A 9 2.30 -2.15 3.46
C ALA A 9 3.75 -2.36 2.97
N TYR A 10 4.71 -1.61 3.51
CA TYR A 10 6.13 -1.78 3.20
C TYR A 10 6.64 -3.15 3.66
N GLN A 11 6.23 -3.62 4.84
CA GLN A 11 6.54 -4.99 5.30
C GLN A 11 5.89 -6.07 4.43
N ALA A 12 4.71 -5.81 3.84
CA ALA A 12 4.08 -6.67 2.84
C ALA A 12 4.76 -6.61 1.45
N GLY A 13 5.81 -5.79 1.30
CA GLY A 13 6.61 -5.67 0.08
C GLY A 13 6.04 -4.66 -0.93
N VAL A 14 5.19 -3.74 -0.49
CA VAL A 14 4.59 -2.69 -1.34
C VAL A 14 4.93 -1.32 -0.75
N MET A 15 5.61 -0.49 -1.53
CA MET A 15 5.92 0.87 -1.11
C MET A 15 4.74 1.79 -1.40
N LEU A 16 4.11 2.33 -0.36
CA LEU A 16 3.03 3.32 -0.46
C LEU A 16 3.56 4.72 -0.20
N ARG A 17 3.17 5.68 -1.04
CA ARG A 17 3.38 7.11 -0.75
C ARG A 17 2.15 7.64 -0.03
N VAL A 18 2.35 8.24 1.14
CA VAL A 18 1.28 8.89 1.92
C VAL A 18 1.50 10.40 2.01
N SER A 19 0.42 11.16 1.92
CA SER A 19 0.42 12.62 2.05
C SER A 19 -0.79 13.04 2.89
N GLY A 20 -0.56 13.35 4.17
CA GLY A 20 -1.64 13.63 5.12
C GLY A 20 -2.58 12.44 5.25
N ASN A 21 -3.83 12.61 4.80
CA ASN A 21 -4.93 11.63 4.77
C ASN A 21 -4.93 10.75 3.49
N THR A 22 -4.05 11.02 2.53
CA THR A 22 -4.18 10.47 1.17
C THR A 22 -3.08 9.48 0.87
N VAL A 23 -3.46 8.30 0.36
CA VAL A 23 -2.55 7.33 -0.26
C VAL A 23 -2.43 7.64 -1.75
N ILE A 24 -1.20 7.75 -2.25
CA ILE A 24 -0.89 8.03 -3.64
C ILE A 24 -0.27 6.78 -4.26
N LEU A 25 -0.87 6.30 -5.35
CA LEU A 25 -0.44 5.13 -6.09
C LEU A 25 -0.11 5.52 -7.53
N SER A 26 1.14 5.37 -7.94
CA SER A 26 1.61 5.60 -9.30
C SER A 26 2.50 4.44 -9.76
N PRO A 27 1.95 3.23 -9.95
CA PRO A 27 2.72 2.09 -10.42
C PRO A 27 3.18 2.29 -11.88
N PRO A 28 4.20 1.54 -12.33
CA PRO A 28 4.59 1.51 -13.74
C PRO A 28 3.42 1.06 -14.64
N LEU A 29 3.38 1.57 -15.88
CA LEU A 29 2.34 1.18 -16.85
C LEU A 29 2.39 -0.31 -17.24
N VAL A 30 3.50 -0.98 -16.98
CA VAL A 30 3.73 -2.41 -17.26
C VAL A 30 3.32 -3.33 -16.11
N ILE A 31 2.48 -2.85 -15.19
CA ILE A 31 2.00 -3.62 -14.03
C ILE A 31 1.20 -4.86 -14.45
N SER A 32 1.40 -5.98 -13.75
CA SER A 32 0.64 -7.21 -13.96
C SER A 32 -0.55 -7.34 -13.00
N ALA A 33 -1.48 -8.25 -13.29
CA ALA A 33 -2.59 -8.54 -12.38
C ALA A 33 -2.10 -9.06 -11.01
N ALA A 34 -0.98 -9.78 -10.98
CA ALA A 34 -0.38 -10.27 -9.74
C ALA A 34 0.16 -9.13 -8.87
N ASP A 35 0.76 -8.11 -9.49
CA ASP A 35 1.22 -6.91 -8.78
C ASP A 35 0.05 -6.12 -8.19
N VAL A 36 -1.06 -5.99 -8.94
CA VAL A 36 -2.28 -5.33 -8.46
C VAL A 36 -2.87 -6.08 -7.27
N ALA A 37 -2.93 -7.41 -7.33
CA ALA A 37 -3.38 -8.23 -6.21
C ALA A 37 -2.51 -8.01 -4.96
N LYS A 38 -1.18 -8.02 -5.13
CA LYS A 38 -0.23 -7.78 -4.04
C LYS A 38 -0.35 -6.37 -3.43
N ILE A 39 -0.61 -5.35 -4.26
CA ILE A 39 -0.91 -3.98 -3.78
C ILE A 39 -2.19 -3.97 -2.93
N GLY A 40 -3.23 -4.69 -3.36
CA GLY A 40 -4.48 -4.83 -2.62
C GLY A 40 -4.27 -5.51 -1.26
N GLU A 41 -3.54 -6.62 -1.22
CA GLU A 41 -3.20 -7.35 0.01
C GLU A 41 -2.41 -6.46 0.99
N ALA A 42 -1.44 -5.70 0.48
CA ALA A 42 -0.64 -4.79 1.31
C ALA A 42 -1.46 -3.62 1.86
N LEU A 43 -2.41 -3.09 1.08
CA LEU A 43 -3.36 -2.08 1.54
C LEU A 43 -4.28 -2.62 2.64
N ASP A 44 -4.78 -3.84 2.48
CA ASP A 44 -5.64 -4.49 3.47
C ASP A 44 -4.88 -4.70 4.79
N ALA A 45 -3.65 -5.23 4.72
CA ALA A 45 -2.78 -5.39 5.88
C ALA A 45 -2.49 -4.04 6.56
N GLY A 46 -2.20 -3.00 5.77
CA GLY A 46 -1.90 -1.67 6.30
C GLY A 46 -3.09 -1.01 6.98
N LEU A 47 -4.26 -1.05 6.36
CA LEU A 47 -5.49 -0.49 6.92
C LEU A 47 -5.94 -1.27 8.17
N SER A 48 -5.82 -2.60 8.16
CA SER A 48 -6.14 -3.46 9.30
C SER A 48 -5.20 -3.22 10.50
N ALA A 49 -3.91 -2.96 10.25
CA ALA A 49 -2.96 -2.63 11.31
C ALA A 49 -3.16 -1.23 11.91
N ALA A 50 -3.84 -0.33 11.18
CA ALA A 50 -4.11 1.04 11.60
C ALA A 50 -5.51 1.25 12.20
N ALA A 51 -6.37 0.22 12.16
CA ALA A 51 -7.67 0.15 12.82
C ALA A 51 -7.52 -0.02 14.33
#